data_AF-A0A1J1I3V2-F1
#
_entry.id   AF-A0A1J1I3V2-F1
#
_cell.length_a   1.000
_cell.length_b   1.000
_cell.length_c   1.000
_cell.angle_alpha   90.00
_cell.angle_beta   90.00
_cell.angle_gamma   90.00
#
_symmetry.space_group_name_H-M   'P 1'
#
loop_
_entity.id
_entity.type
_entity.pdbx_description
1 polymer ?
#
loop_
_entity_poly.entity_id
_entity_poly.type
_entity_poly.pdbx_seq_one_letter_code
_entity_poly.pdbx_strand_id
1 'polypeptide(L)'
;MQSTNYFKGLLSTTNGFLNVIRNASKKTGGSTKNPVDPHGKPKHRGWKRQDGHWVTRGTILALQTKPRFFPGLNAGWGVNGTVYAITDGKVYVTCEKTDMNFRKNWIQRFYAGREGHTIYKKYFNVVPLKQHQRFRLISEN
;
A
#
# COMPACT_ATOMS: atom_id res chain seq x y z
N MET A 1 -52.78 -82.77 -44.43
CA MET A 1 -51.94 -82.12 -45.47
C MET A 1 -52.05 -80.61 -45.28
N GLN A 2 -50.93 -79.93 -45.54
CA GLN A 2 -50.74 -78.47 -45.65
C GLN A 2 -50.55 -77.66 -44.36
N SER A 3 -49.27 -77.32 -44.17
CA SER A 3 -48.77 -76.11 -43.52
C SER A 3 -49.25 -74.85 -44.25
N THR A 4 -49.40 -73.75 -43.52
CA THR A 4 -48.83 -72.45 -43.92
C THR A 4 -48.55 -71.60 -42.67
N ASN A 5 -47.29 -71.23 -42.50
CA ASN A 5 -46.85 -70.23 -41.53
C ASN A 5 -47.19 -68.83 -42.07
N TYR A 6 -47.87 -68.03 -41.26
CA TYR A 6 -48.09 -66.61 -41.52
C TYR A 6 -46.83 -65.82 -41.18
N PHE A 7 -46.20 -65.24 -42.20
CA PHE A 7 -45.21 -64.18 -42.07
C PHE A 7 -45.77 -62.91 -42.72
N LYS A 8 -45.39 -61.75 -42.16
CA LYS A 8 -45.54 -60.33 -42.60
C LYS A 8 -46.14 -59.56 -41.42
N GLY A 9 -45.48 -58.57 -40.82
CA GLY A 9 -44.38 -57.73 -41.27
C GLY A 9 -44.67 -56.35 -40.67
N LEU A 10 -44.06 -56.05 -39.52
CA LEU A 10 -44.23 -54.79 -38.80
C LEU A 10 -43.58 -53.67 -39.63
N LEU A 11 -44.40 -52.72 -40.07
CA LEU A 11 -43.96 -51.48 -40.72
C LEU A 11 -43.14 -50.66 -39.73
N SER A 12 -41.82 -50.55 -39.94
CA SER A 12 -40.96 -49.61 -39.24
C SER A 12 -41.05 -48.25 -39.94
N THR A 13 -41.93 -47.37 -39.45
CA THR A 13 -41.97 -45.96 -39.83
C THR A 13 -40.67 -45.29 -39.40
N THR A 14 -39.75 -45.06 -40.33
CA THR A 14 -38.58 -44.20 -40.09
C THR A 14 -39.05 -42.74 -40.08
N ASN A 15 -39.42 -42.24 -38.90
CA ASN A 15 -39.55 -40.81 -38.66
C ASN A 15 -38.16 -40.18 -38.78
N GLY A 16 -37.81 -39.75 -39.99
CA GLY A 16 -36.62 -38.95 -40.26
C GLY A 16 -36.78 -37.58 -39.59
N PHE A 17 -36.43 -37.50 -38.30
CA PHE A 17 -36.23 -36.22 -37.64
C PHE A 17 -35.02 -35.57 -38.30
N LEU A 18 -35.26 -34.50 -39.07
CA LEU A 18 -34.21 -33.58 -39.52
C LEU A 18 -33.48 -33.08 -38.27
N ASN A 19 -32.28 -33.60 -38.02
CA ASN A 19 -31.42 -33.09 -36.97
C ASN A 19 -30.96 -31.69 -37.36
N VAL A 20 -31.69 -30.66 -36.92
CA VAL A 20 -31.22 -29.28 -36.97
C VAL A 20 -30.10 -29.15 -35.94
N ILE A 21 -28.85 -29.32 -36.38
CA ILE A 21 -27.67 -29.01 -35.58
C ILE A 21 -27.60 -27.49 -35.46
N ARG A 22 -28.09 -26.95 -34.36
CA ARG A 22 -27.88 -25.55 -33.99
C ARG A 22 -26.52 -25.46 -33.29
N ASN A 23 -25.51 -25.05 -34.05
CA ASN A 23 -24.21 -24.69 -33.47
C ASN A 23 -24.41 -23.46 -32.59
N ALA A 24 -24.36 -23.64 -31.28
CA ALA A 24 -24.27 -22.52 -30.35
C ALA A 24 -22.83 -21.98 -30.41
N SER A 25 -22.63 -20.77 -30.95
CA SER A 25 -21.38 -20.07 -30.65
C SER A 25 -21.44 -19.69 -29.17
N LYS A 26 -20.54 -20.23 -28.36
CA LYS A 26 -20.34 -19.70 -27.01
C LYS A 26 -19.89 -18.26 -27.20
N LYS A 27 -20.77 -17.31 -26.90
CA LYS A 27 -20.48 -15.87 -26.95
C LYS A 27 -19.11 -15.68 -26.29
N THR A 28 -18.15 -15.21 -27.08
CA THR A 28 -16.74 -15.06 -26.71
C THR A 28 -16.63 -14.59 -25.27
N GLY A 29 -16.02 -15.41 -24.41
CA GLY A 29 -15.64 -14.98 -23.07
C GLY A 29 -14.61 -13.87 -23.22
N GLY A 30 -15.04 -12.62 -23.12
CA GLY A 30 -14.13 -11.49 -23.13
C GLY A 30 -13.22 -11.57 -21.92
N SER A 31 -11.91 -11.73 -22.14
CA SER A 31 -10.93 -11.48 -21.10
C SER A 31 -10.82 -9.97 -20.93
N THR A 32 -11.38 -9.43 -19.85
CA THR A 32 -10.92 -8.13 -19.37
C THR A 32 -9.53 -8.36 -18.78
N LYS A 33 -8.48 -8.14 -19.58
CA LYS A 33 -7.13 -7.96 -19.02
C LYS A 33 -7.27 -6.85 -17.98
N ASN A 34 -6.88 -7.08 -16.72
CA ASN A 34 -6.86 -6.03 -15.70
C ASN A 34 -6.12 -4.82 -16.28
N PRO A 35 -6.82 -3.73 -16.66
CA PRO A 35 -6.14 -2.60 -17.26
C PRO A 35 -5.31 -1.97 -16.15
N VAL A 36 -3.99 -2.07 -16.26
CA VAL A 36 -3.11 -1.21 -15.46
C VAL A 36 -3.38 0.19 -15.96
N ASP A 37 -4.04 1.01 -15.14
CA ASP A 37 -4.33 2.40 -15.47
C ASP A 37 -3.00 3.12 -15.78
N PRO A 38 -2.72 3.45 -17.05
CA PRO A 38 -1.48 4.10 -17.44
C PRO A 38 -1.43 5.55 -16.94
N HIS A 39 -2.55 6.10 -16.47
CA HIS A 39 -2.70 7.46 -15.94
C HIS A 39 -2.98 7.49 -14.44
N GLY A 40 -2.58 6.44 -13.71
CA GLY A 40 -2.74 6.39 -12.27
C GLY A 40 -2.21 7.65 -11.59
N LYS A 41 -3.08 8.35 -10.85
CA LYS A 41 -2.74 9.64 -10.22
C LYS A 41 -1.50 9.50 -9.33
N PRO A 42 -0.45 10.32 -9.53
CA PRO A 42 0.74 10.27 -8.70
C PRO A 42 0.40 10.58 -7.24
N LYS A 43 0.95 9.79 -6.31
CA LYS A 43 0.66 9.92 -4.87
C LYS A 43 1.46 11.04 -4.18
N HIS A 44 2.34 11.72 -4.92
CA HIS A 44 3.19 12.83 -4.44
C HIS A 44 3.90 12.55 -3.10
N ARG A 45 4.35 11.31 -2.90
CA ARG A 45 5.14 10.91 -1.73
C ARG A 45 6.58 11.40 -1.86
N GLY A 46 7.27 11.50 -0.74
CA GLY A 46 8.66 11.92 -0.67
C GLY A 46 8.89 12.99 0.39
N TRP A 47 10.07 13.58 0.31
CA TRP A 47 10.54 14.65 1.17
C TRP A 47 9.72 15.94 0.94
N LYS A 48 9.26 16.60 2.01
CA LYS A 48 8.49 17.86 1.96
C LYS A 48 9.21 19.08 2.54
N ARG A 49 10.12 18.91 3.50
CA ARG A 49 10.90 20.00 4.11
C ARG A 49 12.36 19.62 4.25
N GLN A 50 13.25 20.24 3.46
CA GLN A 50 14.68 19.90 3.44
C GLN A 50 15.40 20.28 4.74
N ASP A 51 16.65 19.84 4.86
CA ASP A 51 17.56 20.25 5.92
C ASP A 51 17.67 21.78 5.98
N GLY A 52 17.67 22.35 7.18
CA GLY A 52 17.75 23.78 7.42
C GLY A 52 16.46 24.57 7.25
N HIS A 53 15.35 23.98 6.81
CA HIS A 53 14.07 24.70 6.72
C HIS A 53 13.47 25.00 8.09
N TRP A 54 12.85 26.17 8.21
CA TRP A 54 11.97 26.49 9.33
C TRP A 54 10.61 25.79 9.16
N VAL A 55 10.11 25.19 10.22
CA VAL A 55 8.81 24.49 10.25
C VAL A 55 8.02 24.86 11.49
N THR A 56 6.70 24.81 11.37
CA THR A 56 5.80 24.90 12.52
C THR A 56 5.35 23.51 12.98
N ARG A 57 4.84 23.42 14.20
CA ARG A 57 4.20 22.24 14.78
C ARG A 57 3.14 21.69 13.83
N GLY A 58 3.17 20.38 13.63
CA GLY A 58 2.27 19.65 12.72
C GLY A 58 2.72 19.65 11.26
N THR A 59 3.76 20.40 10.88
CA THR A 59 4.25 20.42 9.50
C THR A 59 4.75 19.03 9.08
N ILE A 60 4.30 18.55 7.91
CA ILE A 60 4.76 17.29 7.33
C ILE A 60 6.19 17.45 6.81
N LEU A 61 7.09 16.60 7.28
CA LEU A 61 8.51 16.58 6.89
C LEU A 61 8.75 15.62 5.72
N ALA A 62 8.16 14.42 5.78
CA ALA A 62 8.25 13.43 4.72
C ALA A 62 7.01 12.53 4.67
N LEU A 63 6.54 12.25 3.46
CA LEU A 63 5.51 11.25 3.18
C LEU A 63 6.17 10.00 2.59
N GLN A 64 5.95 8.84 3.18
CA GLN A 64 6.56 7.59 2.71
C GLN A 64 5.61 6.42 2.87
N THR A 65 5.98 5.28 2.30
CA THR A 65 5.27 3.99 2.47
C THR A 65 6.15 2.97 3.16
N LYS A 66 7.43 2.94 2.76
CA LYS A 66 8.49 2.19 3.45
C LYS A 66 9.27 3.16 4.33
N PRO A 67 9.78 2.73 5.50
CA PRO A 67 10.51 3.59 6.44
C PRO A 67 11.91 3.92 5.90
N ARG A 68 11.97 4.93 5.01
CA ARG A 68 13.21 5.48 4.45
C ARG A 68 13.85 6.47 5.42
N PHE A 69 13.01 7.33 6.00
CA PHE A 69 13.37 8.31 7.01
C PHE A 69 12.78 7.88 8.35
N PHE A 70 13.44 8.22 9.46
CA PHE A 70 13.02 7.93 10.82
C PHE A 70 12.76 9.25 11.58
N PRO A 71 11.90 9.21 12.61
CA PRO A 71 11.68 10.36 13.48
C PRO A 71 12.84 10.45 14.49
N GLY A 72 13.45 11.61 14.59
CA GLY A 72 14.42 11.95 15.63
C GLY A 72 13.83 12.92 16.65
N LEU A 73 14.65 13.85 17.14
CA LEU A 73 14.27 14.85 18.14
C LEU A 73 13.13 15.74 17.64
N ASN A 74 12.06 15.85 18.42
CA ASN A 74 10.86 16.65 18.11
C ASN A 74 10.22 16.35 16.73
N ALA A 75 10.43 15.15 16.20
CA ALA A 75 9.72 14.64 15.03
C ALA A 75 8.84 13.45 15.42
N GLY A 76 7.63 13.38 14.88
CA GLY A 76 6.66 12.34 15.13
C GLY A 76 6.53 11.37 13.97
N TRP A 77 6.04 10.16 14.27
CA TRP A 77 5.70 9.13 13.30
C TRP A 77 4.18 8.94 13.21
N GLY A 78 3.62 9.08 12.02
CA GLY A 78 2.21 8.79 11.74
C GLY A 78 1.97 7.30 11.48
N VAL A 79 0.72 6.85 11.67
CA VAL A 79 0.31 5.44 11.43
C VAL A 79 0.65 4.97 10.01
N ASN A 80 0.55 5.86 9.03
CA ASN A 80 0.86 5.61 7.62
C ASN A 80 2.35 5.78 7.26
N GLY A 81 3.23 5.98 8.24
CA GLY A 81 4.67 6.18 8.05
C GLY A 81 5.09 7.63 7.78
N THR A 82 4.17 8.59 7.87
CA THR A 82 4.46 10.03 7.71
C THR A 82 5.35 10.54 8.83
N VAL A 83 6.35 11.35 8.51
CA VAL A 83 7.16 12.06 9.49
C VAL A 83 6.69 13.51 9.56
N TYR A 84 6.44 14.03 10.77
CA TYR A 84 5.94 15.39 10.98
C TYR A 84 6.65 16.08 12.14
N ALA A 85 6.63 17.40 12.18
CA ALA A 85 7.22 18.21 13.25
C ALA A 85 6.30 18.25 14.48
N ILE A 86 6.83 17.96 15.67
CA ILE A 86 6.09 18.05 16.94
C ILE A 86 6.13 19.48 17.50
N THR A 87 7.21 20.21 17.23
CA THR A 87 7.42 21.59 17.69
C THR A 87 7.78 22.50 16.52
N ASP A 88 7.69 23.81 16.73
CA ASP A 88 8.26 24.80 15.81
C ASP A 88 9.78 24.76 15.89
N GLY A 89 10.47 24.93 14.78
CA GLY A 89 11.94 24.87 14.78
C GLY A 89 12.57 24.76 13.40
N LYS A 90 13.89 24.60 13.39
CA LYS A 90 14.69 24.35 12.20
C LYS A 90 14.90 22.84 12.03
N VAL A 91 14.69 22.35 10.82
CA VAL A 91 14.85 20.94 10.46
C VAL A 91 16.33 20.60 10.34
N TYR A 92 16.74 19.48 10.92
CA TYR A 92 18.06 18.89 10.77
C TYR A 92 17.97 17.41 10.40
N VAL A 93 18.66 16.99 9.34
CA VAL A 93 18.69 15.59 8.90
C VAL A 93 20.05 14.96 9.19
N THR A 94 20.05 13.97 10.08
CA THR A 94 21.25 13.25 10.51
C THR A 94 21.22 11.81 10.02
N CYS A 95 22.40 11.17 9.96
CA CYS A 95 22.52 9.73 9.69
C CYS A 95 22.97 9.04 10.97
N GLU A 96 22.06 8.31 11.62
CA GLU A 96 22.29 7.73 12.94
C GLU A 96 22.08 6.21 12.92
N LYS A 97 22.73 5.52 13.85
CA LYS A 97 22.53 4.10 14.07
C LYS A 97 21.11 3.89 14.60
N THR A 98 20.35 3.01 13.96
CA THR A 98 18.99 2.69 14.40
C THR A 98 19.01 1.47 15.31
N ASP A 99 18.43 1.63 16.50
CA ASP A 99 18.07 0.51 17.38
C ASP A 99 16.59 0.19 17.18
N MET A 100 16.31 -0.85 16.38
CA MET A 100 14.96 -1.22 15.98
C MET A 100 14.43 -2.33 16.87
N ASN A 101 13.24 -2.13 17.44
CA ASN A 101 12.55 -3.19 18.16
C ASN A 101 11.86 -4.15 17.17
N PHE A 102 12.52 -5.27 16.85
CA PHE A 102 12.03 -6.30 15.92
C PHE A 102 10.70 -6.95 16.35
N ARG A 103 10.28 -6.83 17.62
CA ARG A 103 8.95 -7.33 18.06
C ARG A 103 7.79 -6.58 17.43
N LYS A 104 8.01 -5.39 16.87
CA LYS A 104 6.95 -4.61 16.22
C LYS A 104 6.70 -5.13 14.81
N ASN A 105 5.44 -5.49 14.52
CA ASN A 105 5.02 -6.04 13.22
C ASN A 105 5.49 -5.22 12.01
N TRP A 106 5.47 -3.89 12.11
CA TRP A 106 5.90 -3.02 11.02
C TRP A 106 7.41 -3.06 10.78
N ILE A 107 8.22 -3.26 11.83
CA ILE A 107 9.67 -3.44 11.71
C ILE A 107 9.94 -4.79 11.06
N GLN A 108 9.34 -5.87 11.57
CA GLN A 108 9.47 -7.21 10.99
C GLN A 108 9.16 -7.19 9.49
N ARG A 109 8.05 -6.54 9.11
CA ARG A 109 7.62 -6.43 7.70
C ARG A 109 8.68 -5.83 6.76
N PHE A 110 9.48 -4.88 7.23
CA PHE A 110 10.46 -4.17 6.38
C PHE A 110 11.92 -4.58 6.63
N TYR A 111 12.20 -5.22 7.76
CA TYR A 111 13.55 -5.49 8.24
C TYR A 111 13.79 -6.94 8.69
N ALA A 112 12.83 -7.85 8.52
CA ALA A 112 13.04 -9.28 8.80
C ALA A 112 14.33 -9.82 8.15
N GLY A 113 15.04 -10.68 8.88
CA GLY A 113 16.31 -11.26 8.44
C GLY A 113 17.53 -10.33 8.53
N ARG A 114 17.37 -9.11 9.06
CA ARG A 114 18.48 -8.19 9.35
C ARG A 114 18.71 -7.98 10.85
N GLU A 115 18.28 -8.94 11.64
CA GLU A 115 18.49 -8.98 13.08
C GLU A 115 20.01 -9.09 13.38
N GLY A 116 20.50 -8.30 14.34
CA GLY A 116 21.93 -8.26 14.69
C GLY A 116 22.82 -7.39 13.78
N HIS A 117 22.33 -6.93 12.62
CA HIS A 117 23.09 -6.02 11.77
C HIS A 117 22.97 -4.57 12.24
N THR A 118 24.09 -3.84 12.25
CA THR A 118 24.08 -2.39 12.48
C THR A 118 23.52 -1.69 11.24
N ILE A 119 22.35 -1.05 11.38
CA ILE A 119 21.70 -0.30 10.31
C ILE A 119 21.79 1.19 10.63
N TYR A 120 22.13 1.99 9.63
CA TYR A 120 22.07 3.44 9.71
C TYR A 120 20.85 3.97 8.94
N LYS A 121 20.19 4.97 9.51
CA LYS A 121 19.02 5.62 8.90
C LYS A 121 19.12 7.13 8.98
N LYS A 122 18.37 7.78 8.09
CA LYS A 122 18.23 9.24 8.09
C LYS A 122 17.14 9.63 9.09
N TYR A 123 17.52 10.41 10.09
CA TYR A 123 16.62 10.90 11.12
C TYR A 123 16.26 12.36 10.85
N PHE A 124 14.98 12.69 10.96
CA PHE A 124 14.53 14.07 10.97
C PHE A 124 14.48 14.57 12.40
N ASN A 125 15.18 15.66 12.65
CA ASN A 125 15.18 16.37 13.92
C ASN A 125 14.62 17.77 13.70
N VAL A 126 13.90 18.30 14.68
CA VAL A 126 13.42 19.68 14.69
C VAL A 126 13.99 20.37 15.93
N VAL A 127 14.88 21.31 15.71
CA VAL A 127 15.54 22.05 16.79
C VAL A 127 14.79 23.37 16.99
N PRO A 128 14.11 23.58 18.12
CA PRO A 128 13.40 24.81 18.39
C PRO A 128 14.37 25.99 18.56
N LEU A 129 13.86 27.21 18.37
CA LEU A 129 14.61 28.40 18.76
C LEU A 129 14.84 28.38 20.27
N LYS A 130 15.99 28.89 20.70
CA LYS A 130 16.28 29.08 22.12
C LYS A 130 15.18 29.96 22.73
N GLN A 131 14.57 29.48 23.80
CA GLN A 131 13.63 30.28 24.57
C GLN A 131 14.34 31.53 25.11
N HIS A 132 13.66 32.67 25.06
CA HIS A 132 14.19 33.91 25.61
C HIS A 132 14.35 33.79 27.14
N GLN A 133 15.43 34.34 27.68
CA GLN A 133 15.74 34.30 29.11
C GLN A 133 15.11 35.46 29.91
N ARG A 134 14.24 36.26 29.29
CA ARG A 134 13.52 37.34 29.98
C ARG A 134 12.32 36.77 30.73
N PHE A 135 12.28 36.97 32.03
CA PHE A 135 11.10 36.69 32.85
C PHE A 135 10.37 38.02 33.12
N ARG A 136 9.04 38.00 33.06
CA ARG A 136 8.20 39.16 33.40
C ARG A 136 7.31 38.76 34.56
N LEU A 137 7.28 39.57 35.60
CA LEU A 137 6.34 39.42 36.69
C LEU A 137 4.94 39.79 36.19
N ILE A 138 3.96 38.91 36.42
CA ILE A 138 2.59 39.10 35.92
C ILE A 138 1.72 39.77 36.99
N SER A 139 1.92 39.44 38.26
CA SER A 139 1.27 40.10 39.40
C SER A 139 2.11 39.92 40.65
N GLU A 140 2.11 40.95 41.50
CA GLU A 140 2.49 40.84 42.91
C GLU A 140 1.17 40.66 43.69
N ASN A 141 1.11 39.65 44.56
CA ASN A 141 -0.05 39.38 45.42
C ASN A 141 -0.19 40.47 46.48
#